data_AF-A0A520HW70-F1
#
_entry.id   AF-A0A520HW70-F1
#
_cell.length_a   1.000
_cell.length_b   1.000
_cell.length_c   1.000
_cell.angle_alpha   90.00
_cell.angle_beta   90.00
_cell.angle_gamma   90.00
#
_symmetry.space_group_name_H-M   'P 1'
#
loop_
_entity.id
_entity.type
_entity.pdbx_description
1 polymer ?
#
loop_
_entity_poly.entity_id
_entity_poly.type
_entity_poly.pdbx_seq_one_letter_code
_entity_poly.pdbx_strand_id
1 'polypeptide(L)' 'RFSEDLSQLQRAIRWGDGDALFDLFTRTRAIRRSIVEQGQDDDVHDFGRTHE' A
#
# COMPACT_ATOMS: atom_id res chain seq x y z
N ARG A 1 9.99 -10.80 3.40
CA ARG A 1 9.67 -9.36 3.46
C ARG A 1 8.17 -9.10 3.62
N PHE A 2 7.29 -9.57 2.73
CA PHE A 2 5.85 -9.28 2.85
C PHE A 2 5.23 -9.63 4.22
N SER A 3 5.45 -10.85 4.72
CA SER A 3 4.92 -11.27 6.04
C SER A 3 5.47 -10.44 7.21
N GLU A 4 6.68 -9.91 7.06
CA GLU A 4 7.33 -9.05 8.06
C GLU A 4 6.73 -7.64 8.06
N ASP A 5 6.51 -7.06 6.88
CA ASP A 5 5.83 -5.77 6.73
C ASP A 5 4.39 -5.85 7.27
N LEU A 6 3.69 -6.98 7.05
CA LEU A 6 2.36 -7.22 7.66
C LEU A 6 2.42 -7.33 9.19
N SER A 7 3.42 -8.03 9.72
CA SER A 7 3.59 -8.17 11.17
C SER A 7 3.86 -6.82 11.84
N GLN A 8 4.64 -5.95 11.18
CA GLN A 8 4.87 -4.57 11.63
C GLN A 8 3.58 -3.73 11.59
N LEU A 9 2.82 -3.79 10.48
CA LEU A 9 1.54 -3.09 10.35
C LEU A 9 0.54 -3.53 11.44
N GLN A 10 0.41 -4.83 11.69
CA GLN A 10 -0.46 -5.37 12.74
C GLN A 10 -0.08 -4.83 14.13
N ARG A 11 1.22 -4.73 14.42
CA ARG A 11 1.72 -4.21 15.69
C ARG A 11 1.41 -2.72 15.85
N ALA A 12 1.63 -1.92 14.81
CA ALA A 12 1.31 -0.50 14.80
C ALA A 12 -0.18 -0.25 15.08
N ILE A 13 -1.07 -1.03 14.45
CA ILE A 13 -2.52 -0.97 14.71
C ILE A 13 -2.83 -1.32 16.17
N ARG A 14 -2.26 -2.43 16.68
CA ARG A 14 -2.54 -2.91 18.05
C ARG A 14 -2.16 -1.90 19.12
N TRP A 15 -1.12 -1.11 18.88
CA TRP A 15 -0.61 -0.14 19.84
C TRP A 15 -1.06 1.30 19.58
N GLY A 16 -1.89 1.51 18.55
CA GLY A 16 -2.37 2.84 18.20
C GLY A 16 -1.26 3.79 17.74
N ASP A 17 -0.21 3.25 17.11
CA ASP A 17 0.92 4.02 16.59
C ASP A 17 0.52 4.77 15.32
N GLY A 18 -0.14 5.91 15.50
CA GLY A 18 -0.73 6.71 14.43
C GLY A 18 0.30 7.30 13.46
N ASP A 19 1.47 7.70 13.96
CA ASP A 19 2.52 8.29 13.14
C ASP A 19 3.11 7.24 12.19
N ALA A 20 3.42 6.04 12.69
CA ALA A 20 3.91 4.95 11.84
C ALA A 20 2.90 4.55 10.75
N LEU A 21 1.61 4.52 11.09
CA LEU A 21 0.54 4.25 10.12
C LEU A 21 0.44 5.37 9.07
N PHE A 22 0.49 6.62 9.51
CA PHE A 22 0.42 7.78 8.63
C PHE A 22 1.58 7.80 7.63
N ASP A 23 2.81 7.59 8.10
CA ASP A 23 4.01 7.56 7.27
C ASP A 23 3.96 6.43 6.24
N LEU A 24 3.58 5.22 6.69
CA LEU A 24 3.44 4.06 5.80
C LEU A 24 2.43 4.35 4.69
N PHE A 25 1.23 4.84 5.03
CA PHE A 25 0.18 5.09 4.04
C PHE A 25 0.49 6.29 3.15
N THR A 26 1.20 7.29 3.64
CA THR A 26 1.68 8.41 2.83
C THR A 26 2.65 7.91 1.77
N ARG A 27 3.62 7.08 2.17
CA ARG A 27 4.59 6.47 1.25
C ARG A 27 3.91 5.58 0.20
N THR A 28 2.97 4.73 0.58
CA THR A 28 2.31 3.83 -0.39
C THR A 28 1.44 4.60 -1.39
N ARG A 29 0.79 5.69 -0.98
CA ARG A 29 0.06 6.59 -1.91
C ARG A 29 0.98 7.28 -2.90
N ALA A 30 2.17 7.70 -2.47
CA ALA A 30 3.16 8.30 -3.38
C ALA A 30 3.61 7.30 -4.46
N ILE A 31 3.88 6.04 -4.08
CA ILE A 31 4.20 4.97 -5.03
C ILE A 31 3.05 4.78 -6.03
N ARG A 32 1.80 4.72 -5.53
CA ARG A 32 0.63 4.58 -6.39
C ARG A 32 0.51 5.72 -7.41
N ARG A 33 0.70 6.97 -6.98
CA ARG A 33 0.67 8.13 -7.87
C ARG A 33 1.72 8.03 -8.96
N SER A 34 2.95 7.63 -8.62
CA SER A 34 4.02 7.43 -9.59
C SER A 34 3.69 6.37 -10.65
N ILE A 35 2.94 5.32 -10.30
CA ILE A 35 2.50 4.29 -11.27
C ILE A 35 1.52 4.88 -12.28
N VAL A 36 0.54 5.65 -11.78
CA VAL A 36 -0.47 6.33 -12.61
C VAL A 36 0.19 7.36 -13.53
N GLU A 37 1.10 8.18 -13.00
CA GLU A 37 1.84 9.19 -13.78
C GLU A 37 2.67 8.58 -14.91
N GLN A 38 3.16 7.36 -14.75
CA GLN A 38 3.89 6.62 -15.78
C GLN A 38 2.98 5.86 -16.77
N GLY A 39 1.65 5.99 -16.63
CA GLY A 39 0.68 5.27 -17.47
C GLY A 39 0.75 3.76 -17.31
N GLN A 40 1.23 3.26 -16.16
CA GLN A 40 1.35 1.82 -15.86
C GLN A 40 0.12 1.28 -15.10
N ASP A 41 -0.98 2.03 -15.14
CA ASP A 41 -2.21 1.70 -14.45
C ASP A 41 -3.28 1.21 -15.43
N ASP A 42 -4.23 0.43 -14.93
CA ASP A 42 -5.44 0.05 -15.63
C ASP A 42 -6.65 0.65 -14.88
N ASP A 43 -7.55 1.32 -15.61
CA ASP A 43 -8.75 1.95 -15.07
C ASP A 43 -9.80 0.91 -14.59
N VAL A 44 -9.62 -0.36 -14.95
CA VAL A 44 -10.46 -1.46 -14.49
C VAL A 44 -10.20 -1.81 -13.02
N HIS A 45 -11.25 -2.27 -12.32
CA HIS A 45 -11.14 -2.76 -10.95
C HIS A 45 -10.04 -3.81 -10.76
N ASP A 46 -9.40 -3.80 -9.58
CA ASP A 46 -8.21 -4.62 -9.26
C ASP A 46 -7.05 -4.45 -10.24
N PHE A 47 -6.94 -3.26 -10.85
CA PHE A 47 -5.82 -2.91 -11.74
C PHE A 47 -5.72 -3.89 -12.93
N GLY A 48 -6.87 -4.35 -13.44
CA GLY A 48 -6.95 -5.27 -14.59
C GLY A 48 -6.44 -6.69 -14.32
N ARG A 49 -6.18 -7.08 -13.07
CA ARG A 49 -5.69 -8.43 -12.75
C ARG A 49 -6.75 -9.50 -12.98
N THR A 50 -6.39 -10.55 -13.70
CA THR A 50 -7.20 -11.76 -13.84
C THR A 50 -6.79 -12.79 -12.78
N HIS A 51 -7.78 -13.34 -12.06
CA HIS A 51 -7.58 -14.45 -11.13
C HIS A 51 -8.06 -15.73 -11.82
N GLU A 52 -7.12 -16.58 -12.25
CA GLU A 52 -7.39 -17.95 -12.70
C GLU A 52 -7.23 -18.96 -11.57
#